data_AF-A0A924IVS7-F1
#
_entry.id   AF-A0A924IVS7-F1
#
_cell.length_a   1.000
_cell.length_b   1.000
_cell.length_c   1.000
_cell.angle_alpha   90.00
_cell.angle_beta   90.00
_cell.angle_gamma   90.00
#
_symmetry.space_group_name_H-M   'P 1'
#
loop_
_entity.id
_entity.type
_entity.pdbx_description
1 polymer ?
#
loop_
_entity_poly.entity_id
_entity_poly.type
_entity_poly.pdbx_seq_one_letter_code
_entity_poly.pdbx_strand_id
1 'polypeptide(L)'
;MRLLLICLLFISVHARAQFGHREVAATAPAAAIYRGDIDFEDITCKTDPSIITGDELYFPPGNRLDGERNIKGMYSATQWPLKAVIADSVSELKAQGRSAFGWELRDPTARPGGWKVIPGINYNTYVYKPGLFIYSGASIMDVTTPYTGLAGKFFKIRSFKDSELNNVGYCWLSFVLEDENGIQVNWVVHAGTIRNSSMHLKSFLVKSKEKAVGRRFYYKPGDEYRKEYYNILDKQLYKTDTEKSYQCTDITFVSTNPEYTAQPYYIFTDNDGVEIAVEMGASNGSSKLYNINYFLTEDEYMNKKLAENRVRDSTTVAETTDAHRQRANDVNERHRLETRYGKAVAKMILEGRVKIGMKKEVCGEAWGEPAIKVKNKTKKGLEETWKYNPYRWLKFFNGVLTGYSD
;
A
#
# COMPACT_ATOMS: atom_id res chain seq x y z
N MET A 1 66.36 13.07 -15.07
CA MET A 1 66.12 14.05 -16.16
C MET A 1 65.42 13.32 -17.31
N ARG A 2 64.19 13.73 -17.64
CA ARG A 2 63.34 13.39 -18.81
C ARG A 2 62.91 11.92 -18.98
N LEU A 3 61.63 11.55 -18.83
CA LEU A 3 60.37 11.88 -19.55
C LEU A 3 60.00 10.80 -20.60
N LEU A 4 58.78 10.27 -20.41
CA LEU A 4 57.73 9.80 -21.34
C LEU A 4 58.13 8.96 -22.59
N LEU A 5 57.61 7.72 -22.72
CA LEU A 5 56.28 7.32 -23.23
C LEU A 5 56.19 7.46 -24.76
N ILE A 6 55.77 6.40 -25.48
CA ILE A 6 54.83 6.40 -26.64
C ILE A 6 54.77 5.03 -27.36
N CYS A 7 53.59 4.77 -27.95
CA CYS A 7 53.16 3.80 -28.99
C CYS A 7 52.42 2.53 -28.51
N LEU A 8 51.07 2.46 -28.58
CA LEU A 8 50.14 2.32 -29.75
C LEU A 8 50.06 0.85 -30.26
N LEU A 9 48.94 0.14 -30.03
CA LEU A 9 47.82 -0.16 -30.98
C LEU A 9 48.26 -1.01 -32.21
N PHE A 10 47.58 -2.04 -32.76
CA PHE A 10 46.30 -2.76 -32.59
C PHE A 10 46.31 -3.95 -33.62
N ILE A 11 45.36 -4.91 -33.51
CA ILE A 11 44.77 -5.76 -34.62
C ILE A 11 45.66 -6.90 -35.19
N SER A 12 45.20 -8.14 -35.48
CA SER A 12 43.96 -8.89 -35.25
C SER A 12 44.09 -10.37 -35.74
N VAL A 13 43.12 -11.19 -35.31
CA VAL A 13 42.41 -12.27 -36.06
C VAL A 13 43.02 -13.68 -36.22
N HIS A 14 42.42 -14.59 -35.44
CA HIS A 14 41.88 -15.92 -35.73
C HIS A 14 42.77 -17.07 -36.26
N ALA A 15 42.82 -18.17 -35.48
CA ALA A 15 42.67 -19.52 -36.00
C ALA A 15 42.02 -20.46 -34.96
N ARG A 16 41.34 -21.49 -35.47
CA ARG A 16 40.23 -22.26 -34.90
C ARG A 16 40.57 -23.27 -33.79
N ALA A 17 39.59 -23.40 -32.90
CA ALA A 17 38.99 -24.62 -32.32
C ALA A 17 39.77 -25.94 -32.32
N GLN A 18 40.05 -26.45 -31.12
CA GLN A 18 40.01 -27.88 -30.79
C GLN A 18 39.10 -28.07 -29.57
N PHE A 19 38.20 -29.05 -29.67
CA PHE A 19 37.29 -29.46 -28.61
C PHE A 19 38.08 -30.20 -27.51
N GLY A 20 38.12 -29.61 -26.32
CA GLY A 20 38.58 -30.26 -25.09
C GLY A 20 37.47 -30.22 -24.05
N HIS A 21 37.01 -31.39 -23.62
CA HIS A 21 36.09 -31.51 -22.50
C HIS A 21 36.83 -31.07 -21.24
N ARG A 22 36.34 -30.01 -20.59
CA ARG A 22 36.85 -29.55 -19.28
C ARG A 22 35.66 -29.54 -18.33
N GLU A 23 35.72 -30.36 -17.29
CA GLU A 23 34.81 -30.21 -16.15
C GLU A 23 34.96 -28.79 -15.60
N VAL A 24 33.87 -28.03 -15.66
CA VAL A 24 33.78 -26.75 -14.96
C VAL A 24 33.44 -27.09 -13.52
N ALA A 25 34.43 -26.99 -12.64
CA ALA A 25 34.20 -26.91 -11.21
C ALA A 25 33.11 -25.86 -10.96
N ALA A 26 32.10 -26.24 -10.16
CA ALA A 26 30.94 -25.43 -9.82
C ALA A 26 31.34 -23.97 -9.67
N THR A 27 30.86 -23.14 -10.60
CA THR A 27 31.00 -21.70 -10.57
C THR A 27 30.63 -21.21 -9.18
N ALA A 28 31.52 -20.42 -8.58
CA ALA A 28 31.21 -19.63 -7.39
C ALA A 28 29.82 -19.00 -7.58
N PRO A 29 28.95 -19.02 -6.55
CA PRO A 29 27.60 -18.51 -6.69
C PRO A 29 27.67 -17.10 -7.24
N ALA A 30 26.94 -16.87 -8.34
CA ALA A 30 26.69 -15.52 -8.85
C ALA A 30 26.30 -14.64 -7.65
N ALA A 31 26.89 -13.44 -7.57
CA ALA A 31 26.59 -12.50 -6.50
C ALA A 31 25.07 -12.43 -6.33
N ALA A 32 24.57 -12.89 -5.18
CA ALA A 32 23.16 -13.03 -4.95
C ALA A 32 22.49 -11.67 -5.12
N ILE A 33 21.50 -11.59 -6.01
CA ILE A 33 20.75 -10.38 -6.28
C ILE A 33 19.68 -10.29 -5.20
N TYR A 34 20.04 -9.75 -4.04
CA TYR A 34 19.11 -9.57 -2.92
C TYR A 34 18.07 -8.50 -3.25
N ARG A 35 16.81 -8.90 -3.26
CA ARG A 35 15.67 -7.99 -3.44
C ARG A 35 15.11 -7.58 -2.09
N GLY A 36 15.70 -6.56 -1.45
CA GLY A 36 15.16 -6.00 -0.19
C GLY A 36 13.79 -5.31 -0.32
N ASP A 37 13.11 -5.44 -1.46
CA ASP A 37 11.71 -5.08 -1.69
C ASP A 37 10.72 -6.20 -1.34
N ILE A 38 11.22 -7.39 -1.04
CA ILE A 38 10.42 -8.57 -0.69
C ILE A 38 10.67 -8.85 0.80
N ASP A 39 9.61 -9.00 1.58
CA ASP A 39 9.71 -9.46 2.96
C ASP A 39 9.39 -10.96 3.08
N PHE A 40 9.56 -11.53 4.27
CA PHE A 40 9.34 -12.95 4.49
C PHE A 40 7.88 -13.37 4.24
N GLU A 41 6.91 -12.52 4.58
CA GLU A 41 5.47 -12.77 4.34
C GLU A 41 5.09 -12.90 2.85
N ASP A 42 5.91 -12.36 1.95
CA ASP A 42 5.73 -12.41 0.50
C ASP A 42 6.18 -13.75 -0.12
N ILE A 43 6.84 -14.61 0.66
CA ILE A 43 7.38 -15.88 0.16
C ILE A 43 6.24 -16.87 -0.14
N THR A 44 6.32 -17.49 -1.32
CA THR A 44 5.38 -18.50 -1.83
C THR A 44 6.15 -19.66 -2.46
N CYS A 45 5.47 -20.75 -2.82
CA CYS A 45 6.10 -21.84 -3.59
C CYS A 45 6.59 -21.44 -4.99
N LYS A 46 6.23 -20.23 -5.47
CA LYS A 46 6.72 -19.70 -6.74
C LYS A 46 7.90 -18.75 -6.59
N THR A 47 8.31 -18.46 -5.35
CA THR A 47 9.43 -17.57 -5.05
C THR A 47 10.72 -18.24 -5.51
N ASP A 48 11.55 -17.50 -6.26
CA ASP A 48 12.87 -17.97 -6.68
C ASP A 48 13.78 -18.08 -5.44
N PRO A 49 14.41 -19.24 -5.16
CA PRO A 49 15.32 -19.35 -4.02
C PRO A 49 16.49 -18.37 -4.02
N SER A 50 16.96 -17.96 -5.20
CA SER A 50 18.14 -17.11 -5.34
C SER A 50 17.95 -15.69 -4.78
N ILE A 51 16.71 -15.22 -4.64
CA ILE A 51 16.43 -13.87 -4.15
C ILE A 51 16.52 -13.72 -2.62
N ILE A 52 16.43 -14.84 -1.88
CA ILE A 52 16.49 -14.85 -0.40
C ILE A 52 17.66 -15.67 0.16
N THR A 53 18.28 -16.53 -0.65
CA THR A 53 19.40 -17.37 -0.19
C THR A 53 20.62 -16.50 0.15
N GLY A 54 21.11 -16.65 1.38
CA GLY A 54 22.21 -15.92 1.97
C GLY A 54 21.78 -14.66 2.75
N ASP A 55 20.50 -14.29 2.70
CA ASP A 55 19.92 -13.28 3.59
C ASP A 55 19.75 -13.84 5.01
N GLU A 56 19.33 -13.01 5.94
CA GLU A 56 19.08 -13.38 7.34
C GLU A 56 17.59 -13.20 7.68
N LEU A 57 16.98 -14.26 8.19
CA LEU A 57 15.62 -14.26 8.72
C LEU A 57 15.64 -13.80 10.18
N TYR A 58 14.93 -12.72 10.46
CA TYR A 58 14.76 -12.17 11.80
C TYR A 58 13.48 -12.68 12.46
N PHE A 59 13.60 -13.10 13.72
CA PHE A 59 12.49 -13.42 14.59
C PHE A 59 12.31 -12.28 15.61
N PRO A 60 11.29 -11.41 15.49
CA PRO A 60 11.11 -10.29 16.41
C PRO A 60 10.88 -10.70 17.86
N PRO A 61 11.15 -9.80 18.82
CA PRO A 61 10.82 -10.04 20.22
C PRO A 61 9.29 -10.16 20.42
N GLY A 62 8.90 -10.89 21.45
CA GLY A 62 7.50 -11.06 21.86
C GLY A 62 7.08 -12.53 21.93
N ASN A 63 5.78 -12.76 22.07
CA ASN A 63 5.17 -14.09 22.06
C ASN A 63 4.33 -14.24 20.79
N ARG A 64 4.39 -15.38 20.10
CA ARG A 64 3.59 -15.58 18.89
C ARG A 64 2.12 -15.75 19.25
N LEU A 65 1.27 -14.84 18.80
CA LEU A 65 -0.18 -14.91 18.97
C LEU A 65 -0.88 -15.34 17.69
N ASP A 66 -0.78 -16.65 17.42
CA ASP A 66 -1.76 -17.42 16.64
C ASP A 66 -2.13 -18.72 17.40
N GLY A 67 -1.93 -18.73 18.73
CA GLY A 67 -2.09 -19.93 19.57
C GLY A 67 -0.87 -20.86 19.59
N GLU A 68 0.14 -20.65 18.75
CA GLU A 68 1.39 -21.43 18.75
C GLU A 68 2.57 -20.60 19.25
N ARG A 69 2.82 -20.60 20.58
CA ARG A 69 4.06 -20.08 21.20
C ARG A 69 5.31 -20.88 20.80
N ASN A 70 5.15 -21.86 19.92
CA ASN A 70 6.15 -22.81 19.55
C ASN A 70 6.18 -22.98 18.04
N ILE A 71 7.37 -23.09 17.48
CA ILE A 71 7.58 -23.38 16.07
C ILE A 71 7.67 -24.89 15.89
N LYS A 72 6.83 -25.40 14.99
CA LYS A 72 6.86 -26.80 14.53
C LYS A 72 7.78 -26.93 13.32
N GLY A 73 8.31 -28.14 13.15
CA GLY A 73 9.04 -28.50 11.93
C GLY A 73 10.49 -27.99 11.86
N MET A 74 11.05 -27.46 12.95
CA MET A 74 12.46 -27.05 13.04
C MET A 74 13.33 -28.16 13.62
N TYR A 75 14.28 -28.65 12.83
CA TYR A 75 15.11 -29.80 13.17
C TYR A 75 16.59 -29.50 12.99
N SER A 76 17.42 -29.85 13.96
CA SER A 76 18.88 -29.81 13.83
C SER A 76 19.46 -31.19 13.57
N ALA A 77 20.67 -31.26 13.01
CA ALA A 77 21.42 -32.52 12.93
C ALA A 77 21.84 -33.04 14.32
N THR A 78 21.96 -32.14 15.31
CA THR A 78 22.27 -32.48 16.70
C THR A 78 21.04 -32.99 17.42
N GLN A 79 21.19 -34.11 18.13
CA GLN A 79 20.18 -34.64 19.03
C GLN A 79 20.18 -33.91 20.37
N TRP A 80 19.00 -33.64 20.92
CA TRP A 80 18.80 -33.01 22.21
C TRP A 80 18.13 -33.98 23.20
N PRO A 81 18.65 -34.13 24.43
CA PRO A 81 18.03 -34.99 25.44
C PRO A 81 16.75 -34.34 25.97
N LEU A 82 15.63 -35.06 25.90
CA LEU A 82 14.34 -34.57 26.40
C LEU A 82 14.17 -34.70 27.91
N LYS A 83 15.07 -35.41 28.59
CA LYS A 83 14.93 -35.70 30.03
C LYS A 83 14.79 -34.44 30.88
N ALA A 84 15.61 -33.42 30.63
CA ALA A 84 15.55 -32.16 31.36
C ALA A 84 14.24 -31.41 31.05
N VAL A 85 13.92 -31.26 29.76
CA VAL A 85 12.71 -30.56 29.30
C VAL A 85 11.44 -31.20 29.88
N ILE A 86 11.33 -32.52 29.84
CA ILE A 86 10.18 -33.26 30.42
C ILE A 86 10.16 -33.13 31.94
N ALA A 87 11.31 -33.24 32.62
CA ALA A 87 11.35 -33.13 34.07
C ALA A 87 10.85 -31.77 34.57
N ASP A 88 11.24 -30.68 33.89
CA ASP A 88 10.81 -29.33 34.22
C ASP A 88 9.30 -29.17 34.01
N SER A 89 8.77 -29.59 32.86
CA SER A 89 7.33 -29.49 32.58
C SER A 89 6.48 -30.40 33.47
N VAL A 90 6.94 -31.61 33.81
CA VAL A 90 6.24 -32.49 34.76
C VAL A 90 6.20 -31.86 36.16
N SER A 91 7.29 -31.19 36.56
CA SER A 91 7.34 -30.47 37.85
C SER A 91 6.36 -29.30 37.86
N GLU A 92 6.27 -28.56 36.77
CA GLU A 92 5.29 -27.47 36.60
C GLU A 92 3.84 -27.97 36.65
N LEU A 93 3.53 -29.06 35.93
CA LEU A 93 2.20 -29.68 35.95
C LEU A 93 1.80 -30.12 37.36
N LYS A 94 2.72 -30.74 38.10
CA LYS A 94 2.50 -31.14 39.50
C LYS A 94 2.22 -29.93 40.39
N ALA A 95 2.97 -28.84 40.22
CA ALA A 95 2.76 -27.59 40.96
C ALA A 95 1.37 -26.97 40.69
N GLN A 96 0.83 -27.18 39.50
CA GLN A 96 -0.53 -26.77 39.12
C GLN A 96 -1.63 -27.77 39.56
N GLY A 97 -1.28 -28.79 40.35
CA GLY A 97 -2.22 -29.82 40.82
C GLY A 97 -2.63 -30.83 39.75
N ARG A 98 -1.91 -30.91 38.63
CA ARG A 98 -2.19 -31.83 37.52
C ARG A 98 -1.29 -33.05 37.59
N SER A 99 -1.86 -34.23 37.34
CA SER A 99 -1.09 -35.46 37.18
C SER A 99 -0.51 -35.54 35.77
N ALA A 100 0.79 -35.80 35.66
CA ALA A 100 1.43 -36.17 34.38
C ALA A 100 1.13 -37.63 33.98
N PHE A 101 0.64 -38.45 34.92
CA PHE A 101 0.22 -39.82 34.62
C PHE A 101 -1.07 -39.80 33.79
N GLY A 102 -0.99 -40.25 32.54
CA GLY A 102 -2.07 -40.19 31.56
C GLY A 102 -1.82 -39.24 30.39
N TRP A 103 -0.69 -38.52 30.38
CA TRP A 103 -0.29 -37.71 29.24
C TRP A 103 0.53 -38.51 28.22
N GLU A 104 0.28 -38.24 26.95
CA GLU A 104 1.04 -38.79 25.83
C GLU A 104 2.09 -37.79 25.35
N LEU A 105 3.32 -38.25 25.10
CA LEU A 105 4.37 -37.44 24.50
C LEU A 105 4.43 -37.67 22.99
N ARG A 106 4.27 -36.57 22.24
CA ARG A 106 4.38 -36.49 20.80
C ARG A 106 5.70 -35.83 20.42
N ASP A 107 6.60 -36.61 19.86
CA ASP A 107 7.78 -36.09 19.18
C ASP A 107 7.53 -36.12 17.66
N PRO A 108 7.51 -34.97 16.96
CA PRO A 108 7.28 -34.93 15.51
C PRO A 108 8.39 -35.60 14.69
N THR A 109 9.55 -35.88 15.28
CA THR A 109 10.63 -36.66 14.65
C THR A 109 10.41 -38.16 14.76
N ALA A 110 9.54 -38.62 15.68
CA ALA A 110 9.12 -40.01 15.77
C ALA A 110 8.03 -40.29 14.73
N ARG A 111 8.16 -41.40 13.98
CA ARG A 111 7.25 -41.79 12.89
C ARG A 111 5.77 -41.73 13.33
N PRO A 112 4.82 -41.45 12.40
CA PRO A 112 3.39 -41.44 12.72
C PRO A 112 2.94 -42.76 13.37
N GLY A 113 2.30 -42.71 14.55
CA GLY A 113 1.67 -43.87 15.20
C GLY A 113 2.36 -44.44 16.43
N GLY A 114 3.44 -43.82 16.94
CA GLY A 114 4.17 -44.28 18.12
C GLY A 114 4.03 -43.37 19.35
N TRP A 115 2.80 -43.07 19.80
CA TRP A 115 2.60 -42.36 21.06
C TRP A 115 2.96 -43.29 22.23
N LYS A 116 3.81 -42.85 23.16
CA LYS A 116 4.13 -43.61 24.38
C LYS A 116 3.65 -42.87 25.61
N VAL A 117 2.85 -43.55 26.43
CA VAL A 117 2.53 -43.15 27.80
C VAL A 117 3.81 -43.31 28.63
N ILE A 118 4.27 -42.27 29.31
CA ILE A 118 5.64 -42.24 29.86
C ILE A 118 5.75 -42.95 31.23
N PRO A 119 6.47 -44.09 31.30
CA PRO A 119 7.48 -44.25 32.35
C PRO A 119 8.88 -44.66 31.81
N GLY A 120 9.96 -44.03 32.32
CA GLY A 120 11.36 -44.36 31.98
C GLY A 120 12.06 -43.39 31.01
N ILE A 121 11.96 -42.07 31.27
CA ILE A 121 12.35 -40.98 30.35
C ILE A 121 13.85 -41.00 29.98
N ASN A 122 14.17 -41.41 28.76
CA ASN A 122 15.49 -41.20 28.14
C ASN A 122 15.40 -41.14 26.61
N TYR A 123 14.66 -40.16 26.09
CA TYR A 123 14.51 -39.93 24.65
C TYR A 123 15.38 -38.77 24.19
N ASN A 124 15.95 -38.91 22.99
CA ASN A 124 16.60 -37.83 22.26
C ASN A 124 15.69 -37.39 21.11
N THR A 125 15.69 -36.11 20.80
CA THR A 125 14.95 -35.53 19.68
C THR A 125 15.87 -34.76 18.75
N TYR A 126 15.52 -34.67 17.46
CA TYR A 126 16.18 -33.77 16.52
C TYR A 126 15.54 -32.38 16.48
N VAL A 127 14.47 -32.13 17.24
CA VAL A 127 13.87 -30.79 17.33
C VAL A 127 14.92 -29.79 17.83
N TYR A 128 15.09 -28.68 17.11
CA TYR A 128 16.06 -27.65 17.46
C TYR A 128 15.65 -26.96 18.76
N LYS A 129 16.50 -26.99 19.79
CA LYS A 129 16.24 -26.41 21.12
C LYS A 129 14.85 -26.77 21.65
N PRO A 130 14.61 -28.06 21.94
CA PRO A 130 13.27 -28.55 22.20
C PRO A 130 12.69 -27.99 23.51
N GLY A 131 11.40 -27.70 23.46
CA GLY A 131 10.52 -27.44 24.59
C GLY A 131 9.24 -28.25 24.46
N LEU A 132 8.42 -28.26 25.51
CA LEU A 132 7.14 -28.96 25.50
C LEU A 132 5.99 -27.97 25.38
N PHE A 133 5.09 -28.29 24.46
CA PHE A 133 3.80 -27.63 24.34
C PHE A 133 2.70 -28.54 24.86
N ILE A 134 1.85 -28.02 25.75
CA ILE A 134 0.90 -28.82 26.51
C ILE A 134 -0.52 -28.57 25.98
N TYR A 135 -1.12 -29.61 25.39
CA TYR A 135 -2.51 -29.62 24.95
C TYR A 135 -3.42 -30.21 26.04
N SER A 136 -3.86 -29.36 26.97
CA SER A 136 -4.63 -29.83 28.13
C SER A 136 -5.97 -30.48 27.82
N GLY A 137 -6.62 -30.10 26.71
CA GLY A 137 -7.86 -30.75 26.28
C GLY A 137 -7.68 -32.18 25.76
N ALA A 138 -6.46 -32.54 25.34
CA ALA A 138 -6.15 -33.83 24.74
C ALA A 138 -5.22 -34.70 25.60
N SER A 139 -4.71 -34.18 26.72
CA SER A 139 -3.66 -34.82 27.51
C SER A 139 -2.42 -35.19 26.67
N ILE A 140 -2.04 -34.31 25.73
CA ILE A 140 -0.87 -34.50 24.86
C ILE A 140 0.19 -33.43 25.14
N MET A 141 1.45 -33.83 25.18
CA MET A 141 2.62 -32.95 25.18
C MET A 141 3.33 -33.06 23.83
N ASP A 142 3.49 -31.95 23.09
CA ASP A 142 4.21 -31.90 21.83
C ASP A 142 5.63 -31.35 22.03
N VAL A 143 6.63 -32.04 21.48
CA VAL A 143 8.01 -31.55 21.40
C VAL A 143 8.12 -30.56 20.24
N THR A 144 8.46 -29.31 20.54
CA THR A 144 8.52 -28.21 19.57
C THR A 144 9.66 -27.25 19.90
N THR A 145 9.97 -26.29 19.03
CA THR A 145 10.95 -25.24 19.33
C THR A 145 10.23 -24.04 19.97
N PRO A 146 10.48 -23.68 21.24
CA PRO A 146 9.86 -22.53 21.86
C PRO A 146 10.26 -21.23 21.15
N TYR A 147 9.30 -20.35 20.90
CA TYR A 147 9.57 -19.08 20.22
C TYR A 147 10.54 -18.20 21.03
N THR A 148 10.54 -18.30 22.36
CA THR A 148 11.49 -17.61 23.24
C THR A 148 12.95 -17.96 22.95
N GLY A 149 13.23 -19.15 22.39
CA GLY A 149 14.57 -19.55 21.96
C GLY A 149 15.01 -18.94 20.61
N LEU A 150 14.07 -18.32 19.88
CA LEU A 150 14.24 -17.71 18.57
C LEU A 150 14.13 -16.18 18.62
N ALA A 151 13.29 -15.67 19.52
CA ALA A 151 12.97 -14.25 19.65
C ALA A 151 14.22 -13.36 19.77
N GLY A 152 14.26 -12.30 18.98
CA GLY A 152 15.37 -11.35 18.88
C GLY A 152 16.56 -11.84 18.07
N LYS A 153 16.49 -13.01 17.42
CA LYS A 153 17.64 -13.62 16.71
C LYS A 153 17.49 -13.58 15.20
N PHE A 154 18.65 -13.57 14.54
CA PHE A 154 18.78 -13.75 13.11
C PHE A 154 19.25 -15.17 12.79
N PHE A 155 18.74 -15.70 11.68
CA PHE A 155 19.15 -16.97 11.12
C PHE A 155 19.52 -16.78 9.66
N LYS A 156 20.74 -17.17 9.28
CA LYS A 156 21.17 -17.09 7.88
C LYS A 156 20.45 -18.16 7.05
N ILE A 157 19.82 -17.75 5.96
CA ILE A 157 19.16 -18.64 5.01
C ILE A 157 20.24 -19.26 4.13
N ARG A 158 20.56 -20.54 4.35
CA ARG A 158 21.55 -21.28 3.54
C ARG A 158 20.96 -21.83 2.26
N SER A 159 19.71 -22.24 2.30
CA SER A 159 18.93 -22.62 1.12
C SER A 159 17.44 -22.59 1.41
N PHE A 160 16.66 -22.56 0.35
CA PHE A 160 15.21 -22.63 0.37
C PHE A 160 14.76 -23.46 -0.84
N LYS A 161 13.76 -24.32 -0.64
CA LYS A 161 13.10 -25.03 -1.73
C LYS A 161 11.65 -25.29 -1.40
N ASP A 162 10.87 -25.52 -2.44
CA ASP A 162 9.57 -26.15 -2.31
C ASP A 162 9.73 -27.58 -1.75
N SER A 163 8.84 -27.99 -0.86
CA SER A 163 8.96 -29.25 -0.13
C SER A 163 8.41 -30.42 -0.96
N GLU A 164 9.02 -31.59 -0.84
CA GLU A 164 8.54 -32.83 -1.49
C GLU A 164 7.18 -33.30 -0.95
N LEU A 165 6.65 -32.64 0.10
CA LEU A 165 5.32 -32.87 0.68
C LEU A 165 4.15 -32.37 -0.19
N ASN A 166 4.43 -31.79 -1.37
CA ASN A 166 3.48 -31.15 -2.28
C ASN A 166 2.40 -32.06 -2.91
N ASN A 167 2.39 -33.35 -2.63
CA ASN A 167 1.47 -34.31 -3.26
C ASN A 167 -0.01 -34.15 -2.87
N VAL A 168 -0.35 -33.22 -1.96
CA VAL A 168 -1.73 -33.00 -1.48
C VAL A 168 -2.29 -31.63 -1.87
N GLY A 169 -1.65 -30.91 -2.80
CA GLY A 169 -2.12 -29.58 -3.25
C GLY A 169 -1.91 -28.45 -2.25
N TYR A 170 -1.18 -28.70 -1.16
CA TYR A 170 -0.77 -27.69 -0.18
C TYR A 170 0.68 -27.27 -0.43
N CYS A 171 0.94 -25.97 -0.35
CA CYS A 171 2.25 -25.37 -0.58
C CYS A 171 3.10 -25.43 0.70
N TRP A 172 4.10 -26.31 0.73
CA TRP A 172 5.01 -26.49 1.86
C TRP A 172 6.41 -26.06 1.48
N LEU A 173 7.08 -25.29 2.34
CA LEU A 173 8.38 -24.71 2.09
C LEU A 173 9.41 -25.33 3.04
N SER A 174 10.61 -25.58 2.53
CA SER A 174 11.73 -26.12 3.29
C SER A 174 12.91 -25.15 3.25
N PHE A 175 13.34 -24.71 4.44
CA PHE A 175 14.47 -23.82 4.64
C PHE A 175 15.61 -24.57 5.31
N VAL A 176 16.84 -24.31 4.88
CA VAL A 176 18.04 -24.58 5.69
C VAL A 176 18.48 -23.26 6.28
N LEU A 177 18.34 -23.14 7.59
CA LEU A 177 18.71 -21.98 8.39
C LEU A 177 20.01 -22.27 9.13
N GLU A 178 20.79 -21.24 9.45
CA GLU A 178 21.96 -21.34 10.31
C GLU A 178 21.88 -20.29 11.41
N ASP A 179 22.02 -20.72 12.66
CA ASP A 179 22.01 -19.81 13.81
C ASP A 179 23.36 -19.11 14.03
N GLU A 180 23.40 -18.20 15.01
CA GLU A 180 24.60 -17.45 15.39
C GLU A 180 25.81 -18.31 15.79
N ASN A 181 25.59 -19.58 16.17
CA ASN A 181 26.62 -20.53 16.56
C ASN A 181 27.02 -21.48 15.41
N GLY A 182 26.50 -21.24 14.20
CA GLY A 182 26.74 -22.10 13.03
C GLY A 182 25.92 -23.39 13.02
N ILE A 183 24.92 -23.55 13.91
CA ILE A 183 24.06 -24.73 13.94
C ILE A 183 23.09 -24.65 12.77
N GLN A 184 23.12 -25.66 11.90
CA GLN A 184 22.17 -25.79 10.81
C GLN A 184 20.84 -26.37 11.29
N VAL A 185 19.75 -25.72 10.89
CA VAL A 185 18.38 -26.06 11.22
C VAL A 185 17.57 -26.19 9.93
N ASN A 186 17.01 -27.37 9.70
CA ASN A 186 16.03 -27.59 8.65
C ASN A 186 14.66 -27.18 9.18
N TRP A 187 13.97 -26.29 8.47
CA TRP A 187 12.63 -25.84 8.84
C TRP A 187 11.64 -26.11 7.72
N VAL A 188 10.63 -26.93 7.99
CA VAL A 188 9.53 -27.21 7.06
C VAL A 188 8.26 -26.53 7.55
N VAL A 189 7.66 -25.68 6.72
CA VAL A 189 6.51 -24.84 7.10
C VAL A 189 5.53 -24.70 5.94
N HIS A 190 4.24 -24.64 6.26
CA HIS A 190 3.20 -24.37 5.26
C HIS A 190 3.25 -22.89 4.85
N ALA A 191 3.20 -22.58 3.55
CA ALA A 191 3.32 -21.20 3.08
C ALA A 191 2.19 -20.28 3.57
N GLY A 192 0.99 -20.82 3.81
CA GLY A 192 -0.09 -20.06 4.45
C GLY A 192 0.24 -19.58 5.86
N THR A 193 1.14 -20.27 6.57
CA THR A 193 1.63 -19.86 7.90
C THR A 193 2.66 -18.75 7.81
N ILE A 194 3.36 -18.62 6.67
CA ILE A 194 4.34 -17.55 6.44
C ILE A 194 3.66 -16.20 6.22
N ARG A 195 2.55 -16.16 5.49
CA ARG A 195 1.82 -14.91 5.17
C ARG A 195 1.31 -14.14 6.38
N ASN A 196 1.14 -14.82 7.52
CA ASN A 196 0.74 -14.20 8.78
C ASN A 196 1.88 -14.26 9.81
N SER A 197 3.10 -14.54 9.37
CA SER A 197 4.25 -14.58 10.26
C SER A 197 4.76 -13.17 10.52
N SER A 198 5.14 -12.89 11.76
CA SER A 198 5.80 -11.64 12.12
C SER A 198 7.31 -11.71 11.90
N MET A 199 7.81 -12.54 10.99
CA MET A 199 9.25 -12.66 10.76
C MET A 199 9.63 -11.81 9.55
N HIS A 200 10.86 -11.32 9.53
CA HIS A 200 11.28 -10.35 8.53
C HIS A 200 12.62 -10.71 7.93
N LEU A 201 12.81 -10.40 6.65
CA LEU A 201 14.13 -10.47 6.03
C LEU A 201 14.98 -9.26 6.43
N LYS A 202 16.24 -9.50 6.79
CA LYS A 202 17.17 -8.42 7.16
C LYS A 202 17.34 -7.43 6.01
N SER A 203 17.47 -7.91 4.77
CA SER A 203 17.61 -7.03 3.61
C SER A 203 16.39 -6.12 3.41
N PHE A 204 15.18 -6.62 3.70
CA PHE A 204 13.95 -5.83 3.68
C PHE A 204 13.96 -4.72 4.73
N LEU A 205 14.32 -5.04 5.98
CA LEU A 205 14.42 -4.06 7.06
C LEU A 205 15.47 -2.97 6.76
N VAL A 206 16.65 -3.37 6.26
CA VAL A 206 17.73 -2.44 5.89
C VAL A 206 17.28 -1.50 4.76
N LYS A 207 16.74 -2.05 3.66
CA LYS A 207 16.27 -1.25 2.53
C LYS A 207 15.11 -0.33 2.92
N SER A 208 14.23 -0.78 3.81
CA SER A 208 13.15 0.05 4.35
C SER A 208 13.71 1.23 5.12
N LYS A 209 14.74 1.02 5.97
CA LYS A 209 15.41 2.13 6.68
C LYS A 209 16.07 3.11 5.71
N GLU A 210 16.82 2.63 4.72
CA GLU A 210 17.46 3.47 3.70
C GLU A 210 16.47 4.31 2.89
N LYS A 211 15.26 3.77 2.67
CA LYS A 211 14.19 4.44 1.93
C LYS A 211 13.42 5.46 2.75
N ALA A 212 13.30 5.29 4.07
CA ALA A 212 12.40 6.11 4.87
C ALA A 212 13.14 7.03 5.85
N VAL A 213 14.15 6.53 6.57
CA VAL A 213 14.79 7.26 7.66
C VAL A 213 15.46 8.53 7.14
N GLY A 214 15.22 9.64 7.86
CA GLY A 214 15.66 10.98 7.52
C GLY A 214 14.77 11.70 6.51
N ARG A 215 13.85 11.01 5.82
CA ARG A 215 12.96 11.60 4.82
C ARG A 215 11.67 12.14 5.44
N ARG A 216 11.04 13.08 4.74
CA ARG A 216 9.75 13.66 5.10
C ARG A 216 8.61 12.95 4.41
N PHE A 217 7.51 12.83 5.14
CA PHE A 217 6.25 12.26 4.73
C PHE A 217 5.10 13.21 5.07
N TYR A 218 4.05 13.14 4.27
CA TYR A 218 2.87 13.98 4.38
C TYR A 218 1.63 13.11 4.38
N TYR A 219 0.63 13.49 5.16
CA TYR A 219 -0.65 12.79 5.10
C TYR A 219 -1.28 12.96 3.70
N LYS A 220 -1.85 11.89 3.17
CA LYS A 220 -2.41 11.83 1.82
C LYS A 220 -3.65 12.74 1.72
N PRO A 221 -3.64 13.77 0.86
CA PRO A 221 -4.78 14.67 0.72
C PRO A 221 -6.02 13.93 0.18
N GLY A 222 -7.19 14.16 0.79
CA GLY A 222 -8.49 13.59 0.40
C GLY A 222 -8.84 12.25 1.06
N ASP A 223 -7.96 11.68 1.90
CA ASP A 223 -8.23 10.47 2.69
C ASP A 223 -8.68 10.82 4.12
N GLU A 224 -9.71 11.68 4.21
CA GLU A 224 -10.24 12.23 5.46
C GLU A 224 -11.15 11.25 6.22
N TYR A 225 -11.24 10.00 5.77
CA TYR A 225 -12.10 8.98 6.39
C TYR A 225 -11.72 8.71 7.85
N ARG A 226 -10.45 8.92 8.24
CA ARG A 226 -9.98 8.80 9.63
C ARG A 226 -9.69 10.17 10.23
N LYS A 227 -10.65 10.68 11.01
CA LYS A 227 -10.52 11.92 11.77
C LYS A 227 -9.60 11.81 12.99
N GLU A 228 -9.34 10.59 13.43
CA GLU A 228 -8.55 10.29 14.61
C GLU A 228 -7.71 9.04 14.40
N TYR A 229 -6.57 8.97 15.08
CA TYR A 229 -5.72 7.80 15.13
C TYR A 229 -5.24 7.53 16.56
N TYR A 230 -5.01 6.26 16.86
CA TYR A 230 -4.44 5.81 18.12
C TYR A 230 -2.92 5.68 17.95
N ASN A 231 -2.15 6.43 18.74
CA ASN A 231 -0.71 6.29 18.79
C ASN A 231 -0.33 5.22 19.82
N ILE A 232 0.39 4.18 19.38
CA ILE A 232 0.76 3.06 20.25
C ILE A 232 1.93 3.40 21.18
N LEU A 233 2.70 4.44 20.87
CA LEU A 233 3.88 4.82 21.66
C LEU A 233 3.47 5.40 23.01
N ASP A 234 2.47 6.29 23.03
CA ASP A 234 1.96 6.96 24.23
C ASP A 234 0.56 6.50 24.66
N LYS A 235 -0.08 5.64 23.87
CA LYS A 235 -1.42 5.09 24.09
C LYS A 235 -2.52 6.15 24.09
N GLN A 236 -2.35 7.24 23.34
CA GLN A 236 -3.32 8.32 23.21
C GLN A 236 -4.01 8.34 21.84
N LEU A 237 -5.17 8.99 21.79
CA LEU A 237 -5.92 9.23 20.57
C LEU A 237 -5.68 10.66 20.11
N TYR A 238 -5.18 10.81 18.91
CA TYR A 238 -4.89 12.09 18.28
C TYR A 238 -5.88 12.38 17.16
N LYS A 239 -6.12 13.67 16.89
CA LYS A 239 -6.83 14.09 15.68
C LYS A 239 -5.87 14.02 14.50
N THR A 240 -6.37 13.55 13.36
CA THR A 240 -5.61 13.59 12.11
C THR A 240 -5.44 15.03 11.67
N ASP A 241 -4.19 15.44 11.46
CA ASP A 241 -3.83 16.74 10.92
C ASP A 241 -3.17 16.54 9.55
N THR A 242 -3.86 17.00 8.51
CA THR A 242 -3.46 16.83 7.11
C THR A 242 -2.47 17.89 6.64
N GLU A 243 -2.23 18.93 7.44
CA GLU A 243 -1.27 19.99 7.15
C GLU A 243 0.12 19.69 7.72
N LYS A 244 0.21 18.74 8.66
CA LYS A 244 1.48 18.31 9.25
C LYS A 244 2.36 17.53 8.28
N SER A 245 3.65 17.77 8.40
CA SER A 245 4.71 16.92 7.86
C SER A 245 5.34 16.11 8.98
N TYR A 246 5.82 14.93 8.62
CA TYR A 246 6.41 13.98 9.54
C TYR A 246 7.78 13.57 9.02
N GLN A 247 8.81 13.68 9.83
CA GLN A 247 10.12 13.12 9.52
C GLN A 247 10.20 11.70 10.05
N CYS A 248 10.57 10.74 9.22
CA CYS A 248 10.85 9.39 9.71
C CYS A 248 12.20 9.40 10.43
N THR A 249 12.21 9.12 11.73
CA THR A 249 13.41 9.12 12.57
C THR A 249 14.01 7.73 12.72
N ASP A 250 13.18 6.68 12.69
CA ASP A 250 13.63 5.30 12.73
C ASP A 250 12.59 4.33 12.15
N ILE A 251 13.00 3.08 11.97
CA ILE A 251 12.10 1.93 11.87
C ILE A 251 12.44 0.97 13.00
N THR A 252 11.46 0.64 13.82
CA THR A 252 11.66 -0.20 15.01
C THR A 252 10.50 -1.16 15.23
N PHE A 253 10.72 -2.14 16.10
CA PHE A 253 9.72 -3.13 16.48
C PHE A 253 8.96 -2.65 17.71
N VAL A 254 7.63 -2.53 17.59
CA VAL A 254 6.75 -2.12 18.69
C VAL A 254 5.78 -3.26 19.00
N SER A 255 5.64 -3.57 20.29
CA SER A 255 4.67 -4.54 20.80
C SER A 255 3.47 -3.81 21.38
N THR A 256 2.28 -4.07 20.83
CA THR A 256 1.01 -3.50 21.31
C THR A 256 0.47 -4.25 22.53
N ASN A 257 0.84 -5.52 22.69
CA ASN A 257 0.62 -6.30 23.88
C ASN A 257 1.77 -7.33 24.03
N PRO A 258 2.37 -7.50 25.23
CA PRO A 258 3.47 -8.44 25.49
C PRO A 258 3.24 -9.89 25.07
N GLU A 259 1.98 -10.28 24.90
CA GLU A 259 1.56 -11.58 24.42
C GLU A 259 1.67 -11.73 22.89
N TYR A 260 1.86 -10.63 22.14
CA TYR A 260 2.05 -10.61 20.69
C TYR A 260 3.51 -10.37 20.31
N THR A 261 3.88 -10.84 19.12
CA THR A 261 5.14 -10.54 18.45
C THR A 261 5.15 -9.06 18.08
N ALA A 262 6.25 -8.40 18.39
CA ALA A 262 6.45 -7.02 17.99
C ALA A 262 6.41 -6.92 16.46
N GLN A 263 5.71 -5.90 15.96
CA GLN A 263 5.60 -5.62 14.53
C GLN A 263 6.51 -4.44 14.19
N PRO A 264 7.01 -4.33 12.95
CA PRO A 264 7.81 -3.20 12.55
C PRO A 264 6.92 -1.98 12.25
N TYR A 265 7.34 -0.82 12.76
CA TYR A 265 6.71 0.48 12.57
C TYR A 265 7.75 1.48 12.09
N TYR A 266 7.32 2.38 11.21
CA TYR A 266 8.03 3.65 11.04
C TYR A 266 7.78 4.52 12.26
N ILE A 267 8.84 5.11 12.81
CA ILE A 267 8.75 6.14 13.84
C ILE A 267 8.85 7.48 13.13
N PHE A 268 7.78 8.25 13.25
CA PHE A 268 7.61 9.55 12.63
C PHE A 268 7.59 10.60 13.72
N THR A 269 8.31 11.70 13.53
CA THR A 269 8.25 12.87 14.40
C THR A 269 7.64 14.02 13.62
N ASP A 270 6.59 14.63 14.16
CA ASP A 270 5.98 15.81 13.55
C ASP A 270 6.77 17.09 13.84
N ASN A 271 6.33 18.20 13.25
CA ASN A 271 7.00 19.50 13.41
C ASN A 271 6.93 20.07 14.84
N ASP A 272 6.04 19.56 15.68
CA ASP A 272 5.91 19.93 17.10
C ASP A 272 6.76 19.03 18.01
N GLY A 273 7.46 18.04 17.44
CA GLY A 273 8.28 17.09 18.16
C GLY A 273 7.51 15.88 18.72
N VAL A 274 6.27 15.67 18.31
CA VAL A 274 5.47 14.51 18.74
C VAL A 274 5.87 13.29 17.92
N GLU A 275 6.22 12.20 18.61
CA GLU A 275 6.54 10.92 17.98
C GLU A 275 5.30 10.04 17.84
N ILE A 276 5.13 9.47 16.65
CA ILE A 276 4.05 8.55 16.31
C ILE A 276 4.60 7.29 15.65
N ALA A 277 3.93 6.18 15.86
CA ALA A 277 4.23 4.93 15.18
C ALA A 277 3.24 4.68 14.02
N VAL A 278 3.79 4.37 12.85
CA VAL A 278 3.04 4.12 11.61
C VAL A 278 3.34 2.71 11.11
N GLU A 279 2.31 1.89 10.96
CA GLU A 279 2.42 0.48 10.53
C GLU A 279 3.03 0.36 9.13
N MET A 280 3.95 -0.60 8.95
CA MET A 280 4.57 -0.91 7.66
C MET A 280 3.69 -1.79 6.75
N GLY A 281 2.98 -2.77 7.31
CA GLY A 281 2.17 -3.76 6.57
C GLY A 281 0.77 -3.26 6.22
N ALA A 282 -0.04 -4.06 5.52
CA ALA A 282 -1.43 -3.71 5.23
C ALA A 282 -2.30 -3.79 6.50
N SER A 283 -2.94 -2.68 6.91
CA SER A 283 -3.80 -2.70 8.11
C SER A 283 -4.97 -3.67 7.89
N ASN A 284 -5.17 -4.60 8.81
CA ASN A 284 -6.47 -5.25 8.96
C ASN A 284 -7.43 -4.18 9.47
N GLY A 285 -8.36 -3.73 8.61
CA GLY A 285 -9.08 -2.45 8.65
C GLY A 285 -9.93 -2.07 9.87
N SER A 286 -9.75 -2.72 11.03
CA SER A 286 -10.43 -2.40 12.30
C SER A 286 -9.57 -1.57 13.28
N SER A 287 -8.26 -1.47 13.08
CA SER A 287 -7.38 -0.74 14.01
C SER A 287 -7.42 0.77 13.70
N LYS A 288 -7.60 1.65 14.70
CA LYS A 288 -7.43 3.11 14.56
C LYS A 288 -5.94 3.51 14.40
N LEU A 289 -5.07 2.57 14.02
CA LEU A 289 -3.63 2.80 13.88
C LEU A 289 -3.33 3.54 12.59
N TYR A 290 -2.27 4.35 12.60
CA TYR A 290 -1.74 4.88 11.36
C TYR A 290 -0.98 3.83 10.60
N ASN A 291 -1.11 3.92 9.28
CA ASN A 291 -0.57 2.98 8.31
C ASN A 291 0.15 3.76 7.22
N ILE A 292 1.26 3.23 6.71
CA ILE A 292 2.08 3.92 5.72
C ILE A 292 1.30 4.30 4.45
N ASN A 293 0.23 3.57 4.12
CA ASN A 293 -0.64 3.86 2.97
C ASN A 293 -1.39 5.20 3.06
N TYR A 294 -1.49 5.79 4.26
CA TYR A 294 -2.06 7.12 4.47
C TYR A 294 -1.04 8.24 4.26
N PHE A 295 0.22 7.92 3.99
CA PHE A 295 1.29 8.89 3.82
C PHE A 295 1.83 8.88 2.40
N LEU A 296 2.27 10.05 1.96
CA LEU A 296 3.03 10.27 0.73
C LEU A 296 4.44 10.67 1.10
N THR A 297 5.42 10.25 0.31
CA THR A 297 6.75 10.85 0.36
C THR A 297 6.68 12.34 -0.03
N GLU A 298 7.69 13.12 0.37
CA GLU A 298 7.80 14.54 -0.01
C GLU A 298 7.68 14.74 -1.54
N ASP A 299 8.39 13.93 -2.34
CA ASP A 299 8.32 14.02 -3.81
C ASP A 299 6.91 13.75 -4.34
N GLU A 300 6.23 12.72 -3.84
CA GLU A 300 4.84 12.40 -4.23
C GLU A 300 3.87 13.52 -3.85
N TYR A 301 4.03 14.06 -2.64
CA TYR A 301 3.21 15.17 -2.15
C TYR A 301 3.40 16.43 -3.01
N MET A 302 4.65 16.79 -3.29
CA MET A 302 4.98 17.97 -4.10
C MET A 302 4.50 17.81 -5.54
N ASN A 303 4.66 16.64 -6.14
CA ASN A 303 4.14 16.36 -7.48
C ASN A 303 2.62 16.46 -7.54
N LYS A 304 1.91 15.96 -6.51
CA LYS A 304 0.45 16.10 -6.42
C LYS A 304 0.04 17.57 -6.29
N LYS A 305 0.72 18.35 -5.45
CA LYS A 305 0.45 19.80 -5.30
C LYS A 305 0.71 20.58 -6.59
N LEU A 306 1.77 20.25 -7.31
CA LEU A 306 2.05 20.84 -8.63
C LEU A 306 0.96 20.49 -9.65
N ALA A 307 0.47 19.26 -9.66
CA ALA A 307 -0.64 18.86 -10.53
C ALA A 307 -1.94 19.60 -10.18
N GLU A 308 -2.28 19.72 -8.90
CA GLU A 308 -3.43 20.50 -8.42
C GLU A 308 -3.35 21.97 -8.85
N ASN A 309 -2.18 22.61 -8.70
CA ASN A 309 -1.97 23.99 -9.12
C ASN A 309 -2.10 24.17 -10.64
N ARG A 310 -1.56 23.25 -11.45
CA ARG A 310 -1.71 23.30 -12.93
C ARG A 310 -3.17 23.24 -13.37
N VAL A 311 -3.99 22.42 -12.70
CA VAL A 311 -5.43 22.34 -12.97
C VAL A 311 -6.14 23.62 -12.55
N ARG A 312 -5.77 24.19 -11.40
CA ARG A 312 -6.34 25.46 -10.93
C ARG A 312 -6.01 26.61 -11.87
N ASP A 313 -4.76 26.71 -12.31
CA ASP A 313 -4.29 27.75 -13.23
C ASP A 313 -4.97 27.64 -14.59
N SER A 314 -5.07 26.42 -15.15
CA SER A 314 -5.76 26.21 -16.42
C SER A 314 -7.25 26.56 -16.35
N THR A 315 -7.91 26.25 -15.23
CA THR A 315 -9.30 26.63 -14.98
C THR A 315 -9.45 28.15 -14.91
N THR A 316 -8.56 28.83 -14.19
CA THR A 316 -8.57 30.30 -14.08
C THR A 316 -8.32 30.97 -15.44
N VAL A 317 -7.42 30.42 -16.26
CA VAL A 317 -7.18 30.91 -17.63
C VAL A 317 -8.39 30.69 -18.53
N ALA A 318 -9.07 29.54 -18.44
CA ALA A 318 -10.29 29.28 -19.21
C ALA A 318 -11.41 30.27 -18.83
N GLU A 319 -11.66 30.46 -17.53
CA GLU A 319 -12.69 31.39 -17.03
C GLU A 319 -12.42 32.84 -17.46
N THR A 320 -11.17 33.30 -17.35
CA THR A 320 -10.79 34.65 -17.78
C THR A 320 -10.90 34.82 -19.29
N THR A 321 -10.50 33.82 -20.08
CA THR A 321 -10.63 33.83 -21.54
C THR A 321 -12.10 33.90 -21.97
N ASP A 322 -12.97 33.11 -21.36
CA ASP A 322 -14.40 33.13 -21.62
C ASP A 322 -15.04 34.48 -21.24
N ALA A 323 -14.65 35.05 -20.10
CA ALA A 323 -15.11 36.38 -19.69
C ALA A 323 -14.66 37.48 -20.67
N HIS A 324 -13.42 37.42 -21.17
CA HIS A 324 -12.93 38.35 -22.20
C HIS A 324 -13.70 38.18 -23.52
N ARG A 325 -13.97 36.94 -23.93
CA ARG A 325 -14.75 36.64 -25.14
C ARG A 325 -16.17 37.16 -25.04
N GLN A 326 -16.83 36.97 -23.89
CA GLN A 326 -18.17 37.50 -23.64
C GLN A 326 -18.18 39.03 -23.73
N ARG A 327 -17.24 39.71 -23.05
CA ARG A 327 -17.13 41.18 -23.13
C ARG A 327 -16.89 41.68 -24.56
N ALA A 328 -16.03 41.01 -25.32
CA ALA A 328 -15.77 41.38 -26.71
C ALA A 328 -17.03 41.21 -27.58
N ASN A 329 -17.78 40.11 -27.38
CA ASN A 329 -19.06 39.89 -28.06
C ASN A 329 -20.09 40.96 -27.68
N ASP A 330 -20.20 41.32 -26.40
CA ASP A 330 -21.13 42.36 -25.93
C ASP A 330 -20.81 43.73 -26.52
N VAL A 331 -19.52 44.08 -26.61
CA VAL A 331 -19.07 45.33 -27.24
C VAL A 331 -19.38 45.34 -28.74
N ASN A 332 -19.07 44.24 -29.44
CA ASN A 332 -19.34 44.11 -30.87
C ASN A 332 -20.84 44.15 -31.16
N GLU A 333 -21.66 43.49 -30.34
CA GLU A 333 -23.10 43.46 -30.49
C GLU A 333 -23.72 44.84 -30.21
N ARG A 334 -23.27 45.51 -29.15
CA ARG A 334 -23.65 46.90 -28.88
C ARG A 334 -23.30 47.80 -30.06
N HIS A 335 -22.09 47.71 -30.59
CA HIS A 335 -21.66 48.53 -31.73
C HIS A 335 -22.50 48.24 -33.00
N ARG A 336 -22.78 46.96 -33.29
CA ARG A 336 -23.66 46.53 -34.39
C ARG A 336 -25.05 47.16 -34.28
N LEU A 337 -25.65 47.07 -33.10
CA LEU A 337 -26.99 47.61 -32.84
C LEU A 337 -27.01 49.14 -32.87
N GLU A 338 -26.01 49.81 -32.29
CA GLU A 338 -25.89 51.27 -32.30
C GLU A 338 -25.73 51.82 -33.73
N THR A 339 -24.94 51.14 -34.57
CA THR A 339 -24.73 51.51 -35.97
C THR A 339 -26.01 51.34 -36.80
N ARG A 340 -26.77 50.25 -36.56
CA ARG A 340 -27.94 49.90 -37.35
C ARG A 340 -29.23 50.62 -36.93
N TYR A 341 -29.41 50.88 -35.64
CA TYR A 341 -30.67 51.38 -35.09
C TYR A 341 -30.53 52.70 -34.30
N GLY A 342 -29.31 53.17 -34.07
CA GLY A 342 -29.02 54.35 -33.25
C GLY A 342 -29.04 54.04 -31.74
N LYS A 343 -28.32 54.86 -30.97
CA LYS A 343 -28.04 54.63 -29.53
C LYS A 343 -29.28 54.36 -28.67
N ALA A 344 -30.36 55.12 -28.89
CA ALA A 344 -31.58 55.00 -28.08
C ALA A 344 -32.31 53.67 -28.31
N VAL A 345 -32.39 53.21 -29.57
CA VAL A 345 -33.05 51.94 -29.92
C VAL A 345 -32.15 50.75 -29.57
N ALA A 346 -30.85 50.85 -29.82
CA ALA A 346 -29.87 49.83 -29.42
C ALA A 346 -29.89 49.56 -27.92
N LYS A 347 -29.98 50.61 -27.08
CA LYS A 347 -30.13 50.46 -25.63
C LYS A 347 -31.41 49.69 -25.26
N MET A 348 -32.53 49.99 -25.90
CA MET A 348 -33.79 49.27 -25.65
C MET A 348 -33.69 47.79 -26.07
N ILE A 349 -33.06 47.49 -27.20
CA ILE A 349 -32.82 46.11 -27.66
C ILE A 349 -31.96 45.35 -26.65
N LEU A 350 -30.83 45.92 -26.20
CA LEU A 350 -29.92 45.30 -25.22
C LEU A 350 -30.57 45.09 -23.84
N GLU A 351 -31.55 45.91 -23.47
CA GLU A 351 -32.35 45.75 -22.26
C GLU A 351 -33.51 44.75 -22.44
N GLY A 352 -33.70 44.17 -23.63
CA GLY A 352 -34.81 43.26 -23.94
C GLY A 352 -36.17 43.97 -23.96
N ARG A 353 -36.21 45.26 -24.29
CA ARG A 353 -37.43 46.08 -24.24
C ARG A 353 -37.96 46.38 -25.64
N VAL A 354 -39.28 46.29 -25.77
CA VAL A 354 -40.02 46.69 -26.97
C VAL A 354 -40.99 47.83 -26.63
N LYS A 355 -41.37 48.62 -27.64
CA LYS A 355 -42.33 49.73 -27.51
C LYS A 355 -43.31 49.73 -28.67
N ILE A 356 -44.58 50.03 -28.39
CA ILE A 356 -45.59 50.25 -29.45
C ILE A 356 -45.04 51.27 -30.47
N GLY A 357 -45.19 50.95 -31.75
CA GLY A 357 -44.62 51.71 -32.87
C GLY A 357 -43.27 51.17 -33.39
N MET A 358 -42.62 50.23 -32.72
CA MET A 358 -41.39 49.60 -33.21
C MET A 358 -41.67 48.69 -34.41
N LYS A 359 -40.72 48.64 -35.36
CA LYS A 359 -40.77 47.69 -36.49
C LYS A 359 -40.49 46.26 -36.02
N LYS A 360 -41.07 45.29 -36.71
CA LYS A 360 -40.90 43.85 -36.44
C LYS A 360 -39.44 43.41 -36.29
N GLU A 361 -38.56 43.94 -37.11
CA GLU A 361 -37.12 43.66 -37.08
C GLU A 361 -36.48 44.05 -35.73
N VAL A 362 -36.80 45.24 -35.22
CA VAL A 362 -36.29 45.74 -33.94
C VAL A 362 -36.81 44.89 -32.78
N CYS A 363 -38.08 44.50 -32.83
CA CYS A 363 -38.64 43.61 -31.82
C CYS A 363 -38.03 42.20 -31.87
N GLY A 364 -37.66 41.72 -33.06
CA GLY A 364 -36.95 40.45 -33.24
C GLY A 364 -35.53 40.48 -32.70
N GLU A 365 -34.81 41.60 -32.85
CA GLU A 365 -33.49 41.76 -32.23
C GLU A 365 -33.61 41.84 -30.70
N ALA A 366 -34.67 42.44 -30.16
CA ALA A 366 -34.86 42.58 -28.70
C ALA A 366 -35.29 41.29 -28.00
N TRP A 367 -36.21 40.52 -28.59
CA TRP A 367 -36.83 39.35 -27.94
C TRP A 367 -36.42 38.01 -28.56
N GLY A 368 -35.66 38.04 -29.66
CA GLY A 368 -35.26 36.85 -30.40
C GLY A 368 -36.39 36.28 -31.27
N GLU A 369 -36.19 35.06 -31.75
CA GLU A 369 -37.13 34.36 -32.63
C GLU A 369 -38.29 33.75 -31.83
N PRO A 370 -39.56 34.02 -32.17
CA PRO A 370 -40.71 33.48 -31.46
C PRO A 370 -40.94 32.00 -31.79
N ALA A 371 -41.52 31.27 -30.84
CA ALA A 371 -41.90 29.88 -31.03
C ALA A 371 -43.00 29.71 -32.09
N ILE A 372 -43.95 30.66 -32.17
CA ILE A 372 -45.07 30.61 -33.11
C ILE A 372 -45.29 31.98 -33.76
N LYS A 373 -45.42 32.01 -35.09
CA LYS A 373 -45.81 33.19 -35.88
C LYS A 373 -47.15 32.93 -36.55
N VAL A 374 -48.19 33.67 -36.18
CA VAL A 374 -49.52 33.60 -36.79
C VAL A 374 -49.73 34.85 -37.66
N LYS A 375 -50.15 34.68 -38.92
CA LYS A 375 -50.39 35.80 -39.86
C LYS A 375 -51.81 35.75 -40.39
N ASN A 376 -52.51 36.88 -40.35
CA ASN A 376 -53.87 37.04 -40.86
C ASN A 376 -53.92 38.26 -41.79
N LYS A 377 -54.31 38.04 -43.06
CA LYS A 377 -54.46 39.13 -44.04
C LYS A 377 -55.90 39.65 -43.99
N THR A 378 -56.08 40.92 -43.66
CA THR A 378 -57.39 41.58 -43.62
C THR A 378 -57.51 42.58 -44.78
N LYS A 379 -58.73 43.10 -45.02
CA LYS A 379 -58.96 44.17 -46.01
C LYS A 379 -58.19 45.47 -45.69
N LYS A 380 -57.79 45.67 -44.43
CA LYS A 380 -57.11 46.88 -43.94
C LYS A 380 -55.57 46.73 -43.86
N GLY A 381 -55.05 45.51 -43.88
CA GLY A 381 -53.62 45.25 -43.72
C GLY A 381 -53.30 43.84 -43.22
N LEU A 382 -52.02 43.58 -42.97
CA LEU A 382 -51.49 42.33 -42.44
C LEU A 382 -51.37 42.40 -40.92
N GLU A 383 -52.08 41.52 -40.22
CA GLU A 383 -51.91 41.28 -38.79
C GLU A 383 -50.96 40.09 -38.58
N GLU A 384 -49.96 40.26 -37.73
CA GLU A 384 -49.02 39.20 -37.38
C GLU A 384 -48.86 39.13 -35.85
N THR A 385 -49.01 37.95 -35.27
CA THR A 385 -48.80 37.72 -33.83
C THR A 385 -47.63 36.76 -33.64
N TRP A 386 -46.66 37.18 -32.85
CA TRP A 386 -45.51 36.38 -32.42
C TRP A 386 -45.75 35.93 -30.99
N LYS A 387 -45.66 34.63 -30.73
CA LYS A 387 -45.80 34.05 -29.40
C LYS A 387 -44.50 33.39 -28.99
N TYR A 388 -43.98 33.78 -27.83
CA TYR A 388 -42.77 33.21 -27.22
C TYR A 388 -43.17 32.16 -26.18
N ASN A 389 -44.25 32.42 -25.42
CA ASN A 389 -44.92 31.47 -24.55
C ASN A 389 -46.41 31.92 -24.36
N PRO A 390 -47.24 31.22 -23.57
CA PRO A 390 -48.66 31.58 -23.39
C PRO A 390 -48.93 33.00 -22.84
N TYR A 391 -47.97 33.60 -22.15
CA TYR A 391 -48.10 34.91 -21.50
C TYR A 391 -47.25 36.01 -22.14
N ARG A 392 -46.29 35.63 -23.01
CA ARG A 392 -45.36 36.53 -23.69
C ARG A 392 -45.56 36.54 -25.20
N TRP A 393 -46.04 37.66 -25.74
CA TRP A 393 -46.40 37.79 -27.15
C TRP A 393 -46.29 39.23 -27.68
N LEU A 394 -46.10 39.35 -29.00
CA LEU A 394 -46.08 40.61 -29.74
C LEU A 394 -47.14 40.58 -30.85
N LYS A 395 -47.88 41.67 -31.03
CA LYS A 395 -48.84 41.87 -32.13
C LYS A 395 -48.38 43.00 -33.02
N PHE A 396 -48.35 42.74 -34.32
CA PHE A 396 -47.95 43.66 -35.35
C PHE A 396 -49.10 43.91 -36.32
N PHE A 397 -49.24 45.16 -36.76
CA PHE A 397 -50.07 45.54 -37.89
C PHE A 397 -49.18 46.19 -38.95
N ASN A 398 -49.21 45.67 -40.17
CA ASN A 398 -48.33 46.09 -41.27
C ASN A 398 -46.85 46.19 -40.87
N GLY A 399 -46.38 45.25 -40.04
CA GLY A 399 -44.98 45.19 -39.61
C GLY A 399 -44.60 46.14 -38.46
N VAL A 400 -45.56 46.86 -37.88
CA VAL A 400 -45.36 47.78 -36.74
C VAL A 400 -46.05 47.22 -35.50
N LEU A 401 -45.36 47.23 -34.36
CA LEU A 401 -45.86 46.72 -33.09
C LEU A 401 -47.04 47.56 -32.60
N THR A 402 -48.20 46.94 -32.43
CA THR A 402 -49.44 47.60 -31.97
C THR A 402 -49.86 47.15 -30.57
N GLY A 403 -49.34 46.03 -30.09
CA GLY A 403 -49.57 45.57 -28.71
C GLY A 403 -48.62 44.44 -28.33
N TYR A 404 -48.38 44.28 -27.05
CA TYR A 404 -47.55 43.20 -26.52
C TYR A 404 -47.93 42.85 -25.09
N SER A 405 -47.50 41.66 -24.66
CA SER A 405 -47.49 41.20 -23.28
C SER A 405 -46.10 40.63 -23.03
N ASP A 406 -45.46 41.06 -21.94
CA ASP A 406 -44.15 40.59 -21.50
C ASP A 406 -44.30 39.69 -20.27
#